data_AF-A0AAQ4D9R1-F1
#
_entry.id   AF-A0AAQ4D9R1-F1
#
_cell.length_a   1.000
_cell.length_b   1.000
_cell.length_c   1.000
_cell.angle_alpha   90.00
_cell.angle_beta   90.00
_cell.angle_gamma   90.00
#
_symmetry.space_group_name_H-M   'P 1'
#
loop_
_entity.id
_entity.type
_entity.pdbx_description
1 polymer ?
#
loop_
_entity_poly.entity_id
_entity_poly.type
_entity_poly.pdbx_seq_one_letter_code
_entity_poly.pdbx_strand_id
1 'polypeptide(L)'
;MRHLKNRLPCRCIPKMDHHCPWLNNCVCFSSYKFFLLTLLYVALLAAFTLVTTSSFAWDAANTLELSAGSLAHIGFLVVVGGALTLLVGGFFSVHLRLVYNNQTTLEGMRAYAFADRGDSFDIGPCKNFAQVGLDKTNQANHD
;
A
#
# COMPACT_ATOMS: atom_id res chain seq x y z
N MET A 1 -6.02 -3.12 33.15
CA MET A 1 -6.66 -3.02 31.82
C MET A 1 -6.32 -1.65 31.23
N ARG A 2 -5.38 -1.55 30.29
CA ARG A 2 -5.59 -1.48 28.82
C ARG A 2 -5.89 -0.09 28.19
N HIS A 3 -5.46 1.05 28.76
CA HIS A 3 -5.63 2.35 28.07
C HIS A 3 -4.36 3.22 27.88
N LEU A 4 -3.16 2.67 28.07
CA LEU A 4 -1.87 3.32 27.76
C LEU A 4 -1.31 2.95 26.36
N LYS A 5 -2.15 2.79 25.33
CA LYS A 5 -1.74 2.29 23.99
C LYS A 5 -1.87 3.29 22.83
N ASN A 6 -2.12 4.56 23.10
CA ASN A 6 -1.87 5.67 22.15
C ASN A 6 -0.41 6.14 22.22
N ARG A 7 0.56 5.21 22.25
CA ARG A 7 1.98 5.57 22.29
C ARG A 7 2.44 5.98 20.90
N LEU A 8 2.14 7.22 20.52
CA LEU A 8 3.13 8.01 19.81
C LEU A 8 4.33 8.18 20.75
N PRO A 9 5.53 7.75 20.37
CA PRO A 9 6.68 8.55 20.67
C PRO A 9 6.98 9.35 19.41
N CYS A 10 6.97 10.67 19.56
CA CYS A 10 7.99 11.51 18.93
C CYS A 10 9.39 11.09 19.45
N ARG A 11 9.76 9.82 19.31
CA ARG A 11 11.15 9.37 19.30
C ARG A 11 11.45 9.18 17.83
N CYS A 12 12.54 9.76 17.38
CA CYS A 12 13.02 9.69 16.01
C CYS A 12 12.76 8.30 15.44
N ILE A 13 11.83 8.23 14.48
CA ILE A 13 11.44 6.99 13.82
C ILE A 13 12.47 6.78 12.70
N PRO A 14 13.32 5.74 12.77
CA PRO A 14 14.35 5.54 11.77
C PRO A 14 13.72 5.33 10.40
N LYS A 15 14.19 6.12 9.42
CA LYS A 15 13.64 6.21 8.05
C LYS A 15 12.10 6.28 8.07
N MET A 16 11.56 7.28 8.77
CA MET A 16 10.13 7.54 8.82
C MET A 16 9.59 7.80 7.41
N ASP A 17 8.52 7.11 7.04
CA ASP A 17 7.79 7.41 5.82
C ASP A 17 6.58 8.32 6.12
N HIS A 18 5.62 7.82 6.91
CA HIS A 18 4.47 8.59 7.36
C HIS A 18 3.78 7.93 8.56
N HIS A 19 2.84 8.62 9.20
CA HIS A 19 1.92 8.02 10.16
C HIS A 19 0.66 7.56 9.43
N CYS A 20 0.37 6.25 9.46
CA CYS A 20 -0.78 5.67 8.78
C CYS A 20 -1.93 5.46 9.78
N PRO A 21 -3.03 6.25 9.70
CA PRO A 21 -4.16 6.08 10.61
C PRO A 21 -4.87 4.74 10.41
N TRP A 22 -4.84 4.19 9.19
CA TRP A 22 -5.48 2.92 8.85
C TRP A 22 -4.86 1.71 9.55
N LEU A 23 -3.55 1.77 9.78
CA LEU A 23 -2.81 0.75 10.53
C LEU A 23 -2.65 1.14 12.00
N ASN A 24 -3.14 2.33 12.38
CA ASN A 24 -2.93 2.96 13.68
C ASN A 24 -1.46 2.88 14.13
N ASN A 25 -0.53 3.11 13.20
CA ASN A 25 0.91 2.95 13.43
C ASN A 25 1.74 3.82 12.48
N CYS A 26 2.98 4.09 12.84
CA CYS A 26 3.95 4.71 11.95
C CYS A 26 4.50 3.70 10.95
N VAL A 27 4.61 4.13 9.70
CA VAL A 27 5.29 3.41 8.63
C VAL A 27 6.73 3.88 8.60
N CYS A 28 7.66 2.96 8.82
CA CYS A 28 9.09 3.24 8.98
C CYS A 28 9.94 2.08 8.46
N PHE A 29 11.27 2.17 8.55
CA PHE A 29 12.20 1.17 8.01
C PHE A 29 11.77 -0.29 8.29
N SER A 30 11.48 -0.62 9.56
CA SER A 30 11.15 -1.99 9.97
C SER A 30 9.72 -2.44 9.59
N SER A 31 8.81 -1.50 9.32
CA SER A 31 7.41 -1.79 8.98
C SER A 31 7.06 -1.56 7.50
N TYR A 32 7.96 -0.96 6.72
CA TYR A 32 7.72 -0.57 5.33
C TYR A 32 7.38 -1.76 4.42
N LYS A 33 8.10 -2.88 4.57
CA LYS A 33 7.81 -4.12 3.83
C LYS A 33 6.38 -4.61 4.06
N PHE A 34 5.94 -4.65 5.31
CA PHE A 34 4.60 -5.10 5.65
C PHE A 34 3.53 -4.16 5.11
N PHE A 35 3.78 -2.85 5.16
CA PHE A 35 2.91 -1.85 4.55
C PHE A 35 2.76 -2.05 3.03
N LEU A 36 3.87 -2.25 2.30
CA LEU A 36 3.82 -2.54 0.86
C LEU A 36 3.05 -3.83 0.54
N LEU A 37 3.25 -4.88 1.34
CA LEU A 37 2.50 -6.13 1.20
C LEU A 37 1.02 -5.93 1.50
N THR A 38 0.65 -5.14 2.51
CA THR A 38 -0.75 -4.79 2.79
C THR A 38 -1.38 -4.07 1.59
N LEU A 39 -0.70 -3.09 1.01
CA LEU A 39 -1.19 -2.40 -0.18
C LEU A 39 -1.38 -3.36 -1.37
N LEU A 40 -0.40 -4.23 -1.62
CA LEU A 40 -0.47 -5.23 -2.68
C LEU A 40 -1.66 -6.18 -2.48
N TYR A 41 -1.80 -6.77 -1.30
CA TYR A 41 -2.88 -7.73 -1.04
C TYR A 41 -4.26 -7.08 -1.08
N VAL A 42 -4.41 -5.86 -0.58
CA VAL A 42 -5.68 -5.12 -0.67
C VAL A 42 -6.00 -4.79 -2.13
N ALA A 43 -5.03 -4.34 -2.92
CA ALA A 43 -5.23 -4.07 -4.34
C ALA A 43 -5.62 -5.34 -5.13
N LEU A 44 -4.94 -6.46 -4.87
CA LEU A 44 -5.26 -7.75 -5.51
C LEU A 44 -6.64 -8.27 -5.09
N LEU A 45 -6.98 -8.16 -3.80
CA LEU A 45 -8.30 -8.57 -3.31
C LEU A 45 -9.42 -7.71 -3.89
N ALA A 46 -9.21 -6.40 -3.98
CA ALA A 46 -10.17 -5.49 -4.60
C ALA A 46 -10.34 -5.79 -6.09
N ALA A 47 -9.24 -6.03 -6.82
CA ALA A 47 -9.28 -6.38 -8.24
C ALA A 47 -9.97 -7.74 -8.46
N PHE A 48 -9.64 -8.74 -7.65
CA PHE A 48 -10.29 -10.06 -7.69
C PHE A 48 -11.80 -9.94 -7.44
N THR A 49 -12.19 -9.20 -6.41
CA THR A 49 -13.61 -8.96 -6.08
C THR A 49 -14.31 -8.23 -7.23
N LEU A 50 -13.68 -7.22 -7.83
CA LEU A 50 -14.23 -6.49 -8.98
C LEU A 50 -14.45 -7.42 -10.17
N VAL A 51 -13.43 -8.21 -10.55
CA VAL A 51 -13.50 -9.13 -11.70
C VAL A 51 -14.59 -10.18 -11.47
N THR A 52 -14.54 -10.89 -10.34
CA THR A 52 -15.50 -11.97 -10.05
C THR A 52 -16.92 -11.46 -9.92
N THR A 53 -17.15 -10.32 -9.24
CA THR A 53 -18.49 -9.73 -9.10
C THR A 53 -19.01 -9.20 -10.43
N SER A 54 -18.16 -8.62 -11.27
CA SER A 54 -18.57 -8.11 -12.59
C SER A 54 -18.92 -9.26 -13.54
N SER A 55 -18.14 -10.35 -13.53
CA SER A 55 -18.46 -11.56 -14.31
C SER A 55 -19.78 -12.17 -13.85
N PHE A 56 -19.98 -12.32 -12.53
CA PHE A 56 -21.25 -12.82 -12.00
C PHE A 56 -22.43 -11.90 -12.36
N ALA A 57 -22.25 -10.58 -12.25
CA ALA A 57 -23.28 -9.61 -12.59
C ALA A 57 -23.69 -9.71 -14.07
N TRP A 58 -22.71 -9.91 -14.96
CA TRP A 58 -22.95 -10.11 -16.39
C TRP A 58 -23.79 -11.35 -16.64
N ASP A 59 -23.42 -12.50 -16.06
CA ASP A 59 -24.15 -13.74 -16.27
C ASP A 59 -25.56 -13.66 -15.65
N ALA A 60 -25.67 -13.13 -14.44
CA ALA A 60 -26.94 -13.00 -13.73
C ALA A 60 -27.92 -12.08 -14.46
N ALA A 61 -27.43 -10.98 -15.06
CA ALA A 61 -28.27 -10.07 -15.86
C ALA A 61 -28.89 -10.75 -17.10
N ASN A 62 -28.27 -11.83 -17.59
CA ASN A 62 -28.74 -12.56 -18.76
C ASN A 62 -29.54 -13.83 -18.43
N THR A 63 -29.47 -14.33 -17.19
CA THR A 63 -29.95 -15.68 -16.86
C THR A 63 -30.87 -15.74 -15.64
N LEU A 64 -30.87 -14.73 -14.77
CA LEU A 64 -31.56 -14.77 -13.48
C LEU A 64 -32.51 -13.59 -13.31
N GLU A 65 -33.66 -13.85 -12.69
CA GLU A 65 -34.50 -12.80 -12.13
C GLU A 65 -33.97 -12.43 -10.73
N LEU A 66 -33.42 -11.23 -10.61
CA LEU A 66 -32.85 -10.73 -9.35
C LEU A 66 -33.77 -9.74 -8.66
N SER A 67 -33.87 -9.84 -7.34
CA SER A 67 -34.49 -8.81 -6.52
C SER A 67 -33.73 -7.47 -6.62
N ALA A 68 -34.44 -6.36 -6.44
CA ALA A 68 -33.81 -5.03 -6.40
C ALA A 68 -32.72 -4.93 -5.30
N GLY A 69 -32.90 -5.62 -4.18
CA GLY A 69 -31.92 -5.70 -3.11
C GLY A 69 -30.62 -6.38 -3.56
N SER A 70 -30.71 -7.53 -4.23
CA SER A 70 -29.55 -8.24 -4.75
C SER A 70 -28.80 -7.41 -5.78
N LEU A 71 -29.53 -6.76 -6.70
CA LEU A 71 -28.94 -5.88 -7.71
C LEU A 71 -28.19 -4.69 -7.09
N ALA A 72 -28.77 -4.06 -6.07
CA ALA A 72 -28.14 -2.96 -5.35
C ALA A 72 -26.84 -3.40 -4.65
N HIS A 73 -26.82 -4.58 -4.03
CA HIS A 73 -25.61 -5.10 -3.38
C HIS A 73 -24.50 -5.42 -4.39
N ILE A 74 -24.85 -6.06 -5.51
CA ILE A 74 -23.89 -6.35 -6.59
C ILE A 74 -23.32 -5.05 -7.16
N GLY A 75 -24.18 -4.07 -7.47
CA GLY A 75 -23.75 -2.76 -7.96
C GLY A 75 -22.83 -2.04 -6.98
N PHE A 76 -23.16 -2.05 -5.68
CA PHE A 76 -22.30 -1.49 -4.64
C PHE A 76 -20.92 -2.14 -4.60
N LEU A 77 -20.85 -3.48 -4.67
CA LEU A 77 -19.59 -4.22 -4.67
C LEU A 77 -18.74 -3.91 -5.92
N VAL A 78 -19.34 -3.78 -7.10
CA VAL A 78 -18.63 -3.37 -8.33
C VAL A 78 -18.07 -1.96 -8.19
N VAL A 79 -18.86 -0.99 -7.72
CA VAL A 79 -18.42 0.40 -7.56
C VAL A 79 -17.31 0.52 -6.52
N VAL A 80 -17.49 -0.08 -5.34
CA VAL A 80 -16.49 -0.02 -4.26
C VAL A 80 -15.24 -0.82 -4.64
N GLY A 81 -15.39 -2.00 -5.24
CA GLY A 81 -14.27 -2.80 -5.72
C GLY A 81 -13.46 -2.07 -6.79
N GLY A 82 -14.13 -1.38 -7.72
CA GLY A 82 -13.49 -0.53 -8.73
C GLY A 82 -12.74 0.65 -8.11
N ALA A 83 -13.38 1.40 -7.22
CA ALA A 83 -12.77 2.53 -6.53
C ALA A 83 -11.55 2.08 -5.71
N LEU A 84 -11.66 1.00 -4.93
CA LEU A 84 -10.55 0.49 -4.13
C LEU A 84 -9.40 -0.01 -5.01
N THR A 85 -9.69 -0.72 -6.10
CA THR A 85 -8.66 -1.18 -7.05
C THR A 85 -7.87 -0.01 -7.61
N LEU A 86 -8.55 1.05 -8.07
CA LEU A 86 -7.91 2.23 -8.64
C LEU A 86 -7.11 3.02 -7.59
N LEU A 87 -7.73 3.30 -6.43
CA LEU A 87 -7.12 4.15 -5.41
C LEU A 87 -5.96 3.45 -4.70
N VAL A 88 -6.16 2.22 -4.23
CA VAL A 88 -5.11 1.46 -3.52
C VAL A 88 -4.04 0.99 -4.51
N GLY A 89 -4.42 0.55 -5.70
CA GLY A 89 -3.47 0.19 -6.76
C GLY A 89 -2.59 1.37 -7.19
N GLY A 90 -3.19 2.54 -7.42
CA GLY A 90 -2.44 3.77 -7.73
C GLY A 90 -1.52 4.19 -6.58
N PHE A 91 -1.99 4.11 -5.34
CA PHE A 91 -1.17 4.42 -4.16
C PHE A 91 0.00 3.43 -4.01
N PHE A 92 -0.23 2.14 -4.26
CA PHE A 92 0.83 1.14 -4.30
C PHE A 92 1.87 1.46 -5.40
N SER A 93 1.44 1.87 -6.60
CA SER A 93 2.36 2.26 -7.68
C SER A 93 3.24 3.47 -7.30
N VAL A 94 2.68 4.46 -6.59
CA VAL A 94 3.47 5.59 -6.07
C VAL A 94 4.54 5.10 -5.11
N HIS A 95 4.18 4.21 -4.16
CA HIS A 95 5.15 3.65 -3.23
C HIS A 95 6.19 2.75 -3.90
N LEU A 96 5.86 2.03 -4.97
CA LEU A 96 6.85 1.32 -5.79
C LEU A 96 7.86 2.26 -6.44
N ARG A 97 7.41 3.42 -6.93
CA ARG A 97 8.32 4.46 -7.45
C ARG A 97 9.24 5.00 -6.36
N LEU A 98 8.73 5.17 -5.14
CA LEU A 98 9.55 5.59 -3.99
C LEU A 98 10.62 4.54 -3.66
N VAL A 99 10.26 3.26 -3.65
CA VAL A 99 11.24 2.15 -3.49
C VAL A 99 12.26 2.17 -4.62
N TYR A 100 11.81 2.35 -5.87
CA TYR A 100 12.68 2.39 -7.04
C TYR A 100 13.76 3.47 -6.92
N ASN A 101 13.42 4.65 -6.41
CA ASN A 101 14.36 5.76 -6.21
C ASN A 101 15.01 5.79 -4.80
N ASN A 102 14.76 4.79 -3.97
CA ASN A 102 15.17 4.75 -2.56
C ASN A 102 14.81 6.00 -1.75
N GLN A 103 13.58 6.47 -1.87
CA GLN A 103 13.07 7.65 -1.19
C GLN A 103 11.93 7.26 -0.24
N THR A 104 11.82 7.99 0.86
CA THR A 104 10.59 8.05 1.66
C THR A 104 9.62 9.07 1.06
N THR A 105 8.35 9.00 1.46
CA THR A 105 7.34 10.00 1.09
C THR A 105 7.76 11.41 1.52
N LEU A 106 8.38 11.56 2.69
CA LEU A 106 8.91 12.86 3.17
C LEU A 106 10.03 13.40 2.28
N GLU A 107 10.96 12.54 1.88
CA GLU A 107 12.05 12.88 0.97
C GLU A 107 11.52 13.25 -0.42
N GLY A 108 10.55 12.50 -0.93
CA GLY A 108 9.88 12.80 -2.20
C GLY A 108 9.14 14.14 -2.19
N MET A 109 8.44 14.47 -1.10
CA MET A 109 7.75 15.76 -0.95
C MET A 109 8.74 16.93 -0.77
N ARG A 110 9.90 16.67 -0.15
CA ARG A 110 10.95 17.66 0.07
C ARG A 110 12.09 17.53 -0.94
N ALA A 111 11.83 16.99 -2.12
CA ALA A 111 12.86 16.69 -3.12
C ALA A 111 13.74 17.91 -3.42
N TYR A 112 13.17 19.12 -3.50
CA TYR A 112 13.94 20.36 -3.68
C TYR A 112 14.96 20.62 -2.57
N ALA A 113 14.63 20.31 -1.31
CA ALA A 113 15.52 20.53 -0.17
C ALA A 113 16.60 19.44 -0.01
N PHE A 114 16.45 18.30 -0.70
CA PHE A 114 17.45 17.23 -0.75
C PHE A 114 18.33 17.33 -2.01
N ALA A 115 17.77 17.77 -3.13
CA ALA A 115 18.52 18.03 -4.36
C ALA A 115 19.64 19.05 -4.15
N ASP A 116 19.39 20.10 -3.37
CA ASP A 116 20.39 21.13 -3.02
C ASP A 116 21.54 20.58 -2.16
N ARG A 117 21.33 19.47 -1.42
CA ARG A 117 22.38 18.83 -0.62
C ARG A 117 23.21 17.80 -1.40
N GLY A 118 22.76 17.38 -2.58
CA GLY A 118 23.41 16.32 -3.36
C GLY A 118 23.29 14.91 -2.74
N ASP A 119 22.49 14.73 -1.69
CA ASP A 119 22.34 13.48 -0.96
C ASP A 119 21.29 12.57 -1.65
N SER A 120 21.71 11.78 -2.64
CA SER A 120 20.88 10.72 -3.21
C SER A 120 21.14 9.38 -2.51
N PHE A 121 20.09 8.75 -1.99
CA PHE A 121 20.16 7.40 -1.43
C PHE A 121 20.00 6.30 -2.49
N ASP A 122 19.74 6.68 -3.75
CA ASP A 122 19.58 5.72 -4.85
C ASP A 122 20.90 5.00 -5.16
N ILE A 123 20.91 3.68 -4.96
CA ILE A 123 22.06 2.80 -5.24
C ILE A 123 21.75 1.78 -6.35
N GLY A 124 20.69 2.03 -7.13
CA GLY A 124 20.22 1.19 -8.23
C GLY A 124 19.03 0.30 -7.83
N PRO A 125 18.09 0.04 -8.76
CA PRO A 125 16.78 -0.54 -8.44
C PRO A 125 16.85 -1.84 -7.61
N CYS A 126 17.61 -2.85 -8.06
CA CYS A 126 17.67 -4.13 -7.35
C CYS A 126 18.16 -3.97 -5.90
N LYS A 127 19.15 -3.12 -5.67
CA LYS A 127 19.69 -2.86 -4.32
C LYS A 127 18.72 -2.04 -3.47
N ASN A 128 17.99 -1.10 -4.07
CA ASN A 128 16.97 -0.33 -3.38
C ASN A 128 15.82 -1.23 -2.89
N PHE A 129 15.36 -2.15 -3.74
CA PHE A 129 14.36 -3.15 -3.37
C PHE A 129 14.89 -4.13 -2.30
N ALA A 130 16.15 -4.54 -2.39
CA ALA A 130 16.80 -5.38 -1.37
C ALA A 130 16.84 -4.71 0.01
N GLN A 131 17.04 -3.40 0.10
CA GLN A 131 17.03 -2.66 1.37
C GLN A 131 15.66 -2.67 2.08
N VAL A 132 14.58 -2.85 1.35
CA VAL A 132 13.22 -3.00 1.92
C VAL A 132 12.95 -4.47 2.30
N GLY A 133 13.89 -5.39 2.03
CA GLY A 133 13.70 -6.82 2.22
C GLY A 133 12.75 -7.44 1.20
N LEU A 134 12.63 -6.82 0.01
CA LEU A 134 11.96 -7.40 -1.16
C LEU A 134 12.88 -8.36 -1.94
N ASP A 135 14.18 -8.37 -1.64
CA ASP A 135 15.14 -9.39 -2.08
C ASP A 135 15.60 -10.23 -0.87
N LYS A 136 15.82 -11.54 -1.10
CA LYS A 136 16.17 -12.54 -0.08
C LYS A 136 17.64 -12.50 0.36
N THR A 137 18.46 -11.64 -0.23
CA THR A 137 19.93 -11.67 -0.11
C THR A 137 20.49 -11.08 1.19
N ASN A 138 19.70 -10.39 2.02
CA ASN A 138 20.23 -9.67 3.20
C ASN A 138 19.51 -9.91 4.55
N GLN A 139 18.54 -10.82 4.63
CA GLN A 139 17.91 -11.15 5.92
C GLN A 139 18.79 -12.03 6.84
N ALA A 140 20.00 -12.41 6.41
CA ALA A 140 20.91 -13.26 7.18
C ALA A 140 21.86 -12.51 8.15
N ASN A 141 21.84 -11.17 8.18
CA ASN A 141 22.86 -10.38 8.90
C ASN A 141 22.31 -9.50 10.04
N HIS A 142 21.04 -9.65 10.43
CA HIS A 142 20.42 -8.79 11.45
C HIS A 142 19.59 -9.54 12.52
N ASP A 143 19.77 -10.87 12.62
CA ASP A 143 19.32 -11.66 13.77
C ASP A 143 20.47 -11.88 14.76
#